data_AF-A0A383C8G9-F1
#
_entry.id   AF-A0A383C8G9-F1
#
_cell.length_a   1.000
_cell.length_b   1.000
_cell.length_c   1.000
_cell.angle_alpha   90.00
_cell.angle_beta   90.00
_cell.angle_gamma   90.00
#
_symmetry.space_group_name_H-M   'P 1'
#
loop_
_entity.id
_entity.type
_entity.pdbx_description
1 polymer ?
#
loop_
_entity_poly.entity_id
_entity_poly.type
_entity_poly.pdbx_seq_one_letter_code
_entity_poly.pdbx_strand_id
1 'polypeptide(L)'
;MLIDSFLFFNETELAELRIKYLNNIIDCFVVIEADITHQGKKKDWNFPKILENNLKEFSSKIQYHQLNIDPEKIKNEESWIIDDIKGDDAWRIENFHRNYIKTACQKFSNEDILIISDIDEIPSKPKLEFVKSCDFKKIAPIALEQHLFHLDCNFLSLESWR
;
A
#
# COMPACT_ATOMS: atom_id res chain seq x y z
N MET A 1 17.38 5.45 4.78
CA MET A 1 16.12 6.15 4.43
C MET A 1 14.94 5.39 4.99
N LEU A 2 13.85 6.06 5.30
CA LEU A 2 12.56 5.44 5.60
C LEU A 2 11.65 5.58 4.37
N ILE A 3 11.30 4.43 3.79
CA ILE A 3 10.54 4.33 2.55
C ILE A 3 9.16 3.77 2.88
N ASP A 4 8.12 4.43 2.40
CA ASP A 4 6.74 3.98 2.54
C ASP A 4 6.24 3.42 1.20
N SER A 5 5.86 2.15 1.15
CA SER A 5 5.34 1.51 -0.05
C SER A 5 3.92 0.99 0.13
N PHE A 6 3.06 1.29 -0.84
CA PHE A 6 1.67 0.84 -0.85
C PHE A 6 1.15 0.71 -2.29
N LEU A 7 0.13 -0.13 -2.43
CA LEU A 7 -0.60 -0.30 -3.68
C LEU A 7 -1.71 0.74 -3.76
N PHE A 8 -1.96 1.25 -4.97
CA PHE A 8 -3.01 2.24 -5.21
C PHE A 8 -4.02 1.72 -6.24
N PHE A 9 -5.31 1.90 -5.95
CA PHE A 9 -6.39 1.58 -6.87
C PHE A 9 -7.25 2.80 -7.19
N ASN A 10 -8.04 3.29 -6.25
CA ASN A 10 -8.97 4.42 -6.43
C ASN A 10 -9.18 5.27 -5.16
N GLU A 11 -8.49 4.93 -4.08
CA GLU A 11 -8.62 5.51 -2.73
C GLU A 11 -7.89 6.86 -2.64
N THR A 12 -8.29 7.82 -3.48
CA THR A 12 -7.63 9.13 -3.64
C THR A 12 -7.48 9.86 -2.32
N GLU A 13 -8.55 9.93 -1.51
CA GLU A 13 -8.55 10.63 -0.23
C GLU A 13 -7.58 9.99 0.78
N LEU A 14 -7.48 8.66 0.79
CA LEU A 14 -6.55 7.92 1.65
C LEU A 14 -5.10 8.10 1.20
N ALA A 15 -4.83 8.06 -0.11
CA ALA A 15 -3.49 8.32 -0.65
C ALA A 15 -3.01 9.73 -0.24
N GLU A 16 -3.88 10.73 -0.40
CA GLU A 16 -3.60 12.10 0.01
C GLU A 16 -3.35 12.22 1.50
N LEU A 17 -4.25 11.65 2.32
CA LEU A 17 -4.14 11.66 3.76
C LEU A 17 -2.82 11.04 4.20
N ARG A 18 -2.50 9.82 3.71
CA ARG A 18 -1.29 9.08 4.05
C ARG A 18 -0.04 9.87 3.72
N ILE A 19 0.08 10.39 2.50
CA ILE A 19 1.27 11.13 2.05
C ILE A 19 1.41 12.43 2.84
N LYS A 20 0.34 13.24 2.95
CA LYS A 20 0.37 14.50 3.71
C LYS A 20 0.69 14.26 5.17
N TYR A 21 0.10 13.23 5.77
CA TYR A 21 0.34 12.86 7.16
C TYR A 21 1.82 12.47 7.35
N LEU A 22 2.36 11.55 6.56
CA LEU A 22 3.69 10.98 6.76
C LEU A 22 4.85 11.78 6.17
N ASN A 23 4.59 12.82 5.37
CA ASN A 23 5.58 13.55 4.59
C ASN A 23 6.83 14.01 5.38
N ASN A 24 6.68 14.42 6.63
CA ASN A 24 7.79 14.95 7.42
C ASN A 24 8.75 13.87 7.93
N ILE A 25 8.32 12.60 7.94
CA ILE A 25 9.08 11.48 8.49
C ILE A 25 9.65 10.60 7.37
N ILE A 26 8.84 10.38 6.32
CA ILE A 26 9.16 9.54 5.17
C ILE A 26 10.07 10.30 4.21
N ASP A 27 11.12 9.61 3.77
CA ASP A 27 12.09 10.13 2.80
C ASP A 27 11.61 9.90 1.36
N CYS A 28 10.93 8.78 1.11
CA CYS A 28 10.38 8.43 -0.20
C CYS A 28 9.11 7.59 -0.09
N PHE A 29 8.11 7.92 -0.92
CA PHE A 29 6.91 7.12 -1.12
C PHE A 29 7.04 6.33 -2.42
N VAL A 30 6.81 5.02 -2.37
CA VAL A 30 6.76 4.14 -3.54
C VAL A 30 5.30 3.74 -3.75
N VAL A 31 4.69 4.28 -4.80
CA VAL A 31 3.28 4.06 -5.12
C VAL A 31 3.18 3.22 -6.37
N ILE A 32 2.49 2.10 -6.30
CA ILE A 32 2.33 1.19 -7.44
C ILE A 32 0.85 1.10 -7.80
N GLU A 33 0.54 1.43 -9.03
CA GLU A 33 -0.81 1.27 -9.59
C GLU A 33 -0.77 0.20 -10.70
N ALA A 34 -1.73 -0.72 -10.71
CA ALA A 34 -1.90 -1.71 -11.78
C ALA A 34 -2.84 -1.20 -12.90
N ASP A 35 -2.80 -1.76 -14.11
CA ASP A 35 -3.78 -1.44 -15.18
C ASP A 35 -5.03 -2.33 -15.16
N ILE A 36 -5.14 -3.21 -14.15
CA ILE A 36 -6.31 -4.03 -13.90
C ILE A 36 -6.73 -3.95 -12.43
N THR A 37 -7.99 -4.29 -12.15
CA THR A 37 -8.48 -4.53 -10.79
C THR A 37 -8.05 -5.91 -10.29
N HIS A 38 -8.15 -6.16 -8.99
CA HIS A 38 -7.98 -7.52 -8.46
C HIS A 38 -9.01 -8.50 -9.03
N GLN A 39 -10.11 -8.06 -9.66
CA GLN A 39 -11.03 -8.94 -10.38
C GLN A 39 -10.61 -9.20 -11.85
N GLY A 40 -9.42 -8.76 -12.26
CA GLY A 40 -8.91 -8.94 -13.63
C GLY A 40 -9.50 -8.00 -14.68
N LYS A 41 -10.29 -6.99 -14.28
CA LYS A 41 -10.90 -6.03 -15.23
C LYS A 41 -9.93 -4.90 -15.51
N LYS A 42 -9.80 -4.49 -16.77
CA LYS A 42 -9.01 -3.30 -17.14
C LYS A 42 -9.54 -2.05 -16.45
N LYS A 43 -8.63 -1.18 -16.02
CA LYS A 43 -8.93 0.11 -15.42
C LYS A 43 -7.98 1.18 -15.93
N ASP A 44 -8.42 2.43 -15.83
CA ASP A 44 -7.58 3.58 -16.12
C ASP A 44 -6.58 3.86 -14.97
N TRP A 45 -5.63 4.74 -15.27
CA TRP A 45 -4.64 5.26 -14.32
C TRP A 45 -5.23 6.44 -13.54
N ASN A 46 -5.45 6.25 -12.25
CA ASN A 46 -6.05 7.24 -11.38
C ASN A 46 -4.99 8.11 -10.67
N PHE A 47 -3.81 7.56 -10.38
CA PHE A 47 -2.79 8.24 -9.58
C PHE A 47 -2.17 9.48 -10.27
N PRO A 48 -1.90 9.49 -11.59
CA PRO A 48 -1.29 10.65 -12.25
C PRO A 48 -2.07 11.95 -12.02
N LYS A 49 -3.41 11.88 -12.08
CA LYS A 49 -4.28 13.03 -11.86
C LYS A 49 -4.12 13.61 -10.45
N ILE A 50 -3.95 12.77 -9.42
CA ILE A 50 -3.82 13.25 -8.04
C ILE A 50 -2.39 13.72 -7.76
N LEU A 51 -1.40 13.10 -8.40
CA LEU A 51 0.01 13.48 -8.34
C LEU A 51 0.24 14.90 -8.91
N GLU A 52 -0.37 15.20 -10.05
CA GLU A 52 -0.24 16.51 -10.71
C GLU A 52 -1.03 17.63 -10.02
N ASN A 53 -2.07 17.27 -9.26
CA ASN A 53 -2.94 18.22 -8.56
C ASN A 53 -2.62 18.22 -7.05
N ASN A 54 -3.30 17.36 -6.30
CA ASN A 54 -3.38 17.45 -4.83
C ASN A 54 -2.08 17.06 -4.13
N LEU A 55 -1.19 16.33 -4.82
CA LEU A 55 0.09 15.87 -4.30
C LEU A 55 1.30 16.52 -4.99
N LYS A 56 1.07 17.58 -5.78
CA LYS A 56 2.12 18.24 -6.57
C LYS A 56 3.30 18.70 -5.72
N GLU A 57 3.02 19.23 -4.52
CA GLU A 57 4.06 19.68 -3.58
C GLU A 57 4.93 18.54 -3.02
N PHE A 58 4.40 17.31 -2.99
CA PHE A 58 5.09 16.11 -2.49
C PHE A 58 5.73 15.28 -3.60
N SER A 59 5.52 15.65 -4.87
CA SER A 59 5.95 14.90 -6.06
C SER A 59 7.44 14.53 -6.05
N SER A 60 8.30 15.37 -5.48
CA SER A 60 9.75 15.10 -5.36
C SER A 60 10.09 13.89 -4.48
N LYS A 61 9.20 13.51 -3.55
CA LYS A 61 9.36 12.33 -2.69
C LYS A 61 8.62 11.10 -3.23
N ILE A 62 7.77 11.25 -4.23
CA ILE A 62 6.91 10.18 -4.72
C ILE A 62 7.53 9.51 -5.95
N GLN A 63 7.74 8.20 -5.83
CA GLN A 63 8.11 7.32 -6.93
C GLN A 63 6.87 6.55 -7.35
N TYR A 64 6.24 7.03 -8.41
CA TYR A 64 5.06 6.41 -8.98
C TYR A 64 5.44 5.38 -10.04
N HIS A 65 4.88 4.18 -9.92
CA HIS A 65 5.11 3.07 -10.84
C HIS A 65 3.78 2.55 -11.41
N GLN A 66 3.72 2.49 -12.73
CA GLN A 66 2.64 1.84 -13.47
C GLN A 66 3.02 0.38 -13.74
N LEU A 67 2.14 -0.53 -13.37
CA LEU A 67 2.30 -1.96 -13.55
C LEU A 67 1.26 -2.47 -14.54
N ASN A 68 1.72 -2.94 -15.69
CA ASN A 68 0.86 -3.67 -16.62
C ASN A 68 0.80 -5.14 -16.24
N ILE A 69 -0.41 -5.61 -15.93
CA ILE A 69 -0.66 -6.98 -15.50
C ILE A 69 -1.40 -7.70 -16.63
N ASP A 70 -0.86 -8.85 -17.03
CA ASP A 70 -1.46 -9.76 -17.99
C ASP A 70 -2.00 -10.99 -17.24
N PRO A 71 -3.33 -11.08 -16.99
CA PRO A 71 -3.90 -12.16 -16.18
C PRO A 71 -3.57 -13.56 -16.71
N GLU A 72 -3.44 -13.73 -18.03
CA GLU A 72 -3.14 -15.03 -18.63
C GLU A 72 -1.71 -15.50 -18.31
N LYS A 73 -0.77 -14.57 -18.13
CA LYS A 73 0.61 -14.91 -17.73
C LYS A 73 0.70 -15.31 -16.25
N ILE A 74 -0.18 -14.77 -15.42
CA ILE A 74 -0.16 -14.93 -13.96
C ILE A 74 -0.91 -16.18 -13.51
N LYS A 75 -1.78 -16.75 -14.36
CA LYS A 75 -2.38 -18.08 -14.15
C LYS A 75 -1.36 -19.20 -13.95
N ASN A 76 -0.14 -19.02 -14.47
CA ASN A 76 0.94 -20.00 -14.36
C ASN A 76 1.92 -19.72 -13.22
N GLU A 77 1.79 -18.59 -12.50
CA GLU A 77 2.62 -18.33 -11.32
C GLU A 77 2.16 -19.19 -10.14
N GLU A 78 3.07 -19.51 -9.22
CA GLU A 78 2.71 -20.24 -8.00
C GLU A 78 1.75 -19.38 -7.16
N SER A 79 0.52 -19.86 -6.96
CA SER A 79 -0.40 -19.30 -5.97
C SER A 79 -0.18 -20.02 -4.65
N TRP A 80 -0.41 -19.34 -3.53
CA TRP A 80 -0.40 -19.99 -2.22
C TRP A 80 -1.36 -21.19 -2.23
N ILE A 81 -0.86 -22.37 -1.88
CA ILE A 81 -1.65 -23.57 -1.67
C ILE A 81 -1.85 -23.67 -0.16
N ILE A 82 -3.06 -23.37 0.31
CA ILE A 82 -3.47 -23.66 1.68
C ILE A 82 -4.59 -24.70 1.54
N ASP A 83 -4.38 -25.89 2.12
CA ASP A 83 -5.37 -26.98 2.19
C ASP A 83 -6.06 -27.33 0.85
N ASP A 84 -5.29 -27.52 -0.23
CA ASP A 84 -5.76 -27.85 -1.59
C ASP A 84 -6.71 -26.82 -2.25
N ILE A 85 -6.90 -25.65 -1.62
CA ILE A 85 -7.64 -24.53 -2.22
C ILE A 85 -6.63 -23.66 -2.96
N LYS A 86 -6.67 -23.70 -4.30
CA LYS A 86 -5.94 -22.74 -5.12
C LYS A 86 -6.49 -21.35 -4.84
N GLY A 87 -5.63 -20.42 -4.40
CA GLY A 87 -5.99 -19.01 -4.31
C GLY A 87 -6.56 -18.53 -5.65
N ASP A 88 -7.72 -17.86 -5.57
CA ASP A 88 -8.46 -17.30 -6.70
C ASP A 88 -7.57 -16.38 -7.55
N ASP A 89 -7.93 -16.16 -8.81
CA ASP A 89 -7.21 -15.29 -9.74
C ASP A 89 -6.98 -13.89 -9.15
N ALA A 90 -7.90 -13.45 -8.28
CA ALA A 90 -7.76 -12.19 -7.55
C ALA A 90 -6.56 -12.12 -6.60
N TRP A 91 -6.31 -13.18 -5.84
CA TRP A 91 -5.16 -13.25 -4.95
C TRP A 91 -3.85 -13.32 -5.72
N ARG A 92 -3.85 -13.96 -6.90
CA ARG A 92 -2.67 -14.00 -7.76
C ARG A 92 -2.33 -12.61 -8.31
N ILE A 93 -3.35 -11.88 -8.77
CA ILE A 93 -3.18 -10.50 -9.24
C ILE A 93 -2.66 -9.61 -8.10
N GLU A 94 -3.26 -9.71 -6.91
CA GLU A 94 -2.81 -8.93 -5.75
C GLU A 94 -1.36 -9.26 -5.38
N ASN A 95 -1.00 -10.54 -5.30
CA ASN A 95 0.36 -10.97 -4.99
C ASN A 95 1.36 -10.47 -6.04
N PHE A 96 1.02 -10.55 -7.33
CA PHE A 96 1.86 -10.01 -8.41
C PHE A 96 2.06 -8.50 -8.26
N HIS A 97 0.97 -7.78 -7.97
CA HIS A 97 0.99 -6.34 -7.75
C HIS A 97 1.84 -5.96 -6.53
N ARG A 98 1.69 -6.68 -5.40
CA ARG A 98 2.48 -6.48 -4.18
C ARG A 98 3.95 -6.85 -4.37
N ASN A 99 4.24 -7.96 -5.03
CA ASN A 99 5.61 -8.40 -5.30
C ASN A 99 6.38 -7.43 -6.20
N TYR A 100 5.69 -6.63 -7.01
CA TYR A 100 6.33 -5.57 -7.78
C TYR A 100 7.02 -4.51 -6.90
N ILE A 101 6.64 -4.36 -5.61
CA ILE A 101 7.37 -3.52 -4.64
C ILE A 101 8.85 -3.90 -4.62
N LYS A 102 9.18 -5.19 -4.68
CA LYS A 102 10.56 -5.67 -4.72
C LYS A 102 11.31 -5.10 -5.93
N THR A 103 10.67 -5.05 -7.10
CA THR A 103 11.23 -4.49 -8.33
C THR A 103 11.38 -2.98 -8.24
N ALA A 104 10.33 -2.28 -7.78
CA ALA A 104 10.34 -0.83 -7.59
C ALA A 104 11.44 -0.37 -6.61
N CYS A 105 11.74 -1.19 -5.61
CA CYS A 105 12.70 -0.88 -4.55
C CYS A 105 14.14 -1.34 -4.83
N GLN A 106 14.47 -1.90 -6.00
CA GLN A 106 15.80 -2.48 -6.29
C GLN A 106 16.98 -1.51 -6.13
N LYS A 107 16.73 -0.20 -6.27
CA LYS A 107 17.76 0.83 -6.19
C LYS A 107 18.09 1.27 -4.75
N PHE A 108 17.28 0.87 -3.77
CA PHE A 108 17.50 1.24 -2.38
C PHE A 108 18.58 0.36 -1.74
N SER A 109 19.22 0.88 -0.71
CA SER A 109 20.27 0.20 0.04
C SER A 109 19.68 -0.85 0.98
N ASN A 110 20.49 -1.86 1.33
CA ASN A 110 20.14 -2.81 2.40
C ASN A 110 20.08 -2.18 3.80
N GLU A 111 20.54 -0.93 3.93
CA GLU A 111 20.44 -0.13 5.15
C GLU A 111 19.15 0.71 5.20
N ASP A 112 18.39 0.76 4.11
CA ASP A 112 17.11 1.47 4.07
C ASP A 112 16.00 0.62 4.71
N ILE A 113 15.05 1.30 5.36
CA ILE A 113 13.90 0.66 6.00
C ILE A 113 12.70 0.83 5.08
N LEU A 114 12.15 -0.30 4.61
CA LEU A 114 10.95 -0.36 3.78
C LEU A 114 9.73 -0.70 4.65
N ILE A 115 8.72 0.15 4.58
CA ILE A 115 7.38 -0.11 5.10
C ILE A 115 6.54 -0.68 3.96
N ILE A 116 5.89 -1.82 4.21
CA ILE A 116 4.92 -2.43 3.32
C ILE A 116 3.61 -2.51 4.09
N SER A 117 2.57 -1.86 3.59
CA SER A 117 1.22 -1.93 4.16
C SER A 117 0.19 -1.63 3.10
N ASP A 118 -1.08 -1.87 3.42
CA ASP A 118 -2.16 -1.35 2.60
C ASP A 118 -2.33 0.17 2.78
N ILE A 119 -3.08 0.79 1.87
CA ILE A 119 -3.20 2.24 1.79
C ILE A 119 -3.92 2.84 3.01
N ASP A 120 -4.93 2.14 3.54
CA ASP A 120 -5.70 2.45 4.74
C ASP A 120 -4.97 2.08 6.04
N GLU A 121 -3.93 1.24 5.97
CA GLU A 121 -3.08 0.87 7.09
C GLU A 121 -2.02 1.95 7.38
N ILE A 122 -2.45 3.16 7.76
CA ILE A 122 -1.53 4.30 7.96
C ILE A 122 -0.76 4.15 9.30
N PRO A 123 0.59 4.08 9.28
CA PRO A 123 1.40 3.93 10.49
C PRO A 123 1.41 5.18 11.37
N SER A 124 1.53 4.98 12.68
CA SER A 124 1.64 6.04 13.68
C SER A 124 2.98 6.78 13.60
N LYS A 125 2.95 8.13 13.52
CA LYS A 125 4.15 8.97 13.52
C LYS A 125 5.12 8.68 14.67
N PRO A 126 4.69 8.68 15.97
CA PRO A 126 5.57 8.30 17.08
C PRO A 126 6.26 6.93 16.92
N LYS A 127 5.57 5.95 16.33
CA LYS A 127 6.14 4.62 16.11
C LYS A 127 7.23 4.65 15.04
N LEU A 128 7.01 5.41 13.96
CA LEU A 128 8.03 5.59 12.91
C LEU A 128 9.24 6.36 13.42
N GLU A 129 9.05 7.41 14.21
CA GLU A 129 10.17 8.14 14.83
C GLU A 129 10.97 7.25 15.77
N PHE A 130 10.29 6.42 16.56
CA PHE A 130 10.95 5.42 17.41
C PHE A 130 11.81 4.45 16.58
N VAL A 131 11.24 3.87 15.51
CA VAL A 131 11.98 3.00 14.58
C VAL A 131 13.19 3.74 14.00
N LYS A 132 13.04 4.99 13.57
CA LYS A 132 14.11 5.81 13.00
C LYS A 132 15.24 6.10 13.99
N SER A 133 14.92 6.19 15.29
CA SER A 133 15.91 6.40 16.35
C SER A 133 16.67 5.13 16.77
N CYS A 134 16.22 3.95 16.34
CA CYS A 134 16.87 2.69 16.68
C CYS A 134 18.10 2.44 15.81
N ASP A 135 19.16 1.89 16.41
CA ASP A 135 20.34 1.40 15.68
C ASP A 135 20.18 -0.10 15.38
N PHE A 136 19.74 -0.42 14.16
CA PHE A 136 19.52 -1.80 13.75
C PHE A 136 20.80 -2.41 13.18
N LYS A 137 21.47 -3.28 13.93
CA LYS A 137 22.56 -4.13 13.39
C LYS A 137 22.05 -5.27 12.49
N LYS A 138 20.81 -5.71 12.71
CA LYS A 138 20.06 -6.67 11.89
C LYS A 138 18.58 -6.41 12.12
N ILE A 139 17.84 -6.04 11.07
CA ILE A 139 16.41 -5.77 11.16
C ILE A 139 15.69 -7.11 11.07
N ALA A 140 15.16 -7.61 12.18
CA ALA A 140 14.02 -8.52 12.10
C ALA A 140 12.80 -7.72 11.63
N PRO A 141 11.89 -8.30 10.83
CA PRO A 141 10.66 -7.62 10.45
C PRO A 141 9.93 -7.07 11.68
N ILE A 142 9.53 -5.80 11.63
CA ILE A 142 8.76 -5.14 12.67
C ILE A 142 7.31 -5.08 12.19
N ALA A 143 6.40 -5.63 12.97
CA ALA A 143 4.96 -5.49 12.73
C ALA A 143 4.43 -4.28 13.52
N LEU A 144 3.62 -3.46 12.86
CA LEU A 144 2.87 -2.39 13.52
C LEU A 144 1.43 -2.85 13.70
N GLU A 145 0.97 -2.94 14.94
CA GLU A 145 -0.40 -3.32 15.25
C GLU A 145 -1.37 -2.16 15.00
N GLN A 146 -2.55 -2.49 14.50
CA GLN A 146 -3.64 -1.56 14.26
C GLN A 146 -4.92 -2.05 14.94
N HIS A 147 -5.76 -1.10 15.36
CA HIS A 147 -7.07 -1.43 15.91
C HIS A 147 -8.06 -1.65 14.78
N LEU A 148 -8.69 -2.83 14.76
CA LEU A 148 -9.81 -3.12 13.87
C LEU A 148 -11.10 -2.57 14.50
N PHE A 149 -11.73 -1.61 13.83
CA PHE A 149 -13.02 -1.08 14.22
C PHE A 149 -14.12 -1.75 13.39
N HIS A 150 -15.07 -2.39 14.05
CA HIS A 150 -16.25 -2.96 13.42
C HIS A 150 -17.47 -2.10 13.73
N LEU A 151 -18.10 -1.52 12.70
CA LEU A 151 -19.35 -0.78 12.83
C LEU A 151 -20.51 -1.68 12.39
N ASP A 152 -21.41 -1.99 13.33
CA ASP A 152 -22.63 -2.75 13.05
C ASP A 152 -23.84 -1.81 13.00
N CYS A 153 -24.36 -1.58 11.79
CA CYS A 153 -25.53 -0.72 11.55
C CYS A 153 -26.87 -1.38 11.90
N ASN A 154 -26.90 -2.66 12.33
CA ASN A 154 -28.15 -3.33 12.71
C ASN A 154 -28.74 -2.80 14.02
N PHE A 155 -27.99 -2.01 14.79
CA PHE A 155 -28.45 -1.38 16.04
C PHE A 155 -28.91 0.07 15.86
N LEU A 156 -29.28 0.47 14.65
CA LEU A 156 -29.90 1.78 14.42
C LEU A 156 -31.20 1.89 15.24
N SER A 157 -31.13 2.55 16.39
CA SER A 157 -32.32 2.94 17.14
C SER A 157 -33.02 4.07 16.40
N LEU A 158 -34.28 3.85 16.04
CA LEU A 158 -35.16 4.88 15.48
C LEU A 158 -35.71 5.82 16.56
N GLU A 159 -35.27 5.68 17.82
CA GLU A 159 -35.60 6.66 18.85
C GLU A 159 -35.05 8.03 18.46
N SER A 160 -35.96 8.97 18.31
CA SER A 160 -35.64 10.37 18.12
C SER A 160 -34.96 10.90 19.38
N TRP A 161 -33.71 11.37 19.26
CA TRP A 161 -33.03 12.17 20.27
C TRP A 161 -33.58 13.60 20.29
N ARG A 162 -34.87 13.74 20.60
CA ARG A 162 -35.54 15.00 20.89
C ARG A 162 -36.15 14.95 22.28
#